data_AF-A0A4Y7RMC2-F1
#
_entry.id   AF-A0A4Y7RMC2-F1
#
_cell.length_a   1.000
_cell.length_b   1.000
_cell.length_c   1.000
_cell.angle_alpha   90.00
_cell.angle_beta   90.00
_cell.angle_gamma   90.00
#
_symmetry.space_group_name_H-M   'P 1'
#
loop_
_entity.id
_entity.type
_entity.pdbx_description
1 polymer ?
#
loop_
_entity_poly.entity_id
_entity_poly.type
_entity_poly.pdbx_seq_one_letter_code
_entity_poly.pdbx_strand_id
1 'polypeptide(L)'
;MAIPVKHVGSNSTRTDPLVSHGRHFGRTIHSFCRIFPLIKEGLSREVQFKAGLLRYTDLSNQELREHHIYKELVEAIPDLGERLLTSAEPEIHYIAEMLNKGSMGACADDTKSLKSVVIDWITPLGGSLSPPLSRNVKTDRGCFHEQTGRLLCPATLNWDDNEIQKQLKTGQIIVSGDNWPFFLYRDHTLNAENLWDGLFQGELLVSAFKHVFTCPSSVEKETRATRAGNAEIHGMRSVTIASLAYISTLVHTLCLGSSAVFSRNDKATDSERFYRSVIEFLETPSETAEVEDLLRWWNV
;
A
#
# COMPACT_ATOMS: atom_id res chain seq x y z
N MET A 1 -9.37 9.91 -11.82
CA MET A 1 -8.21 10.26 -12.63
C MET A 1 -8.08 9.24 -13.76
N ALA A 2 -8.53 9.55 -14.98
CA ALA A 2 -8.51 8.58 -16.08
C ALA A 2 -7.09 8.19 -16.52
N ILE A 3 -6.82 6.88 -16.55
CA ILE A 3 -5.52 6.31 -16.94
C ILE A 3 -5.47 6.16 -18.48
N PRO A 4 -4.58 6.86 -19.19
CA PRO A 4 -4.51 6.77 -20.65
C PRO A 4 -3.87 5.44 -21.09
N VAL A 5 -4.46 4.80 -22.11
CA VAL A 5 -4.03 3.49 -22.65
C VAL A 5 -3.30 3.69 -23.98
N LYS A 6 -2.10 3.11 -24.14
CA LYS A 6 -1.43 2.95 -25.45
C LYS A 6 -0.68 1.62 -25.53
N HIS A 7 -1.11 0.75 -26.44
CA HIS A 7 -0.45 -0.52 -26.77
C HIS A 7 0.93 -0.34 -27.42
N VAL A 8 1.98 -0.97 -26.86
CA VAL A 8 3.15 -1.49 -27.61
C VAL A 8 3.74 -2.73 -26.91
N GLY A 9 4.15 -3.73 -27.72
CA GLY A 9 4.65 -5.05 -27.34
C GLY A 9 6.03 -5.09 -26.68
N SER A 10 6.29 -6.20 -25.96
CA SER A 10 7.41 -6.39 -25.05
C SER A 10 8.46 -7.36 -25.60
N ASN A 11 9.74 -7.08 -25.33
CA ASN A 11 10.82 -8.06 -25.35
C ASN A 11 11.89 -7.68 -24.31
N SER A 12 11.92 -8.37 -23.17
CA SER A 12 13.09 -8.48 -22.28
C SER A 12 12.97 -9.74 -21.44
N THR A 13 14.04 -10.55 -21.38
CA THR A 13 14.30 -11.70 -20.50
C THR A 13 13.18 -12.05 -19.51
N ARG A 14 12.38 -13.06 -19.87
CA ARG A 14 11.11 -13.40 -19.21
C ARG A 14 11.38 -13.99 -17.82
N THR A 15 11.32 -13.14 -16.79
CA THR A 15 11.07 -13.60 -15.41
C THR A 15 9.78 -14.40 -15.38
N ASP A 16 9.68 -15.40 -14.50
CA ASP A 16 8.47 -16.21 -14.35
C ASP A 16 7.22 -15.32 -14.25
N PRO A 17 6.16 -15.55 -15.07
CA PRO A 17 4.94 -14.75 -15.02
C PRO A 17 4.33 -14.60 -13.62
N LEU A 18 4.46 -15.61 -12.76
CA LEU A 18 4.00 -15.57 -11.37
C LEU A 18 4.69 -14.47 -10.57
N VAL A 19 5.93 -14.13 -10.88
CA VAL A 19 6.61 -12.98 -10.26
C VAL A 19 5.89 -11.69 -10.64
N SER A 20 5.51 -11.53 -11.91
CA SER A 20 4.76 -10.35 -12.36
C SER A 20 3.37 -10.28 -11.71
N HIS A 21 2.65 -11.40 -11.63
CA HIS A 21 1.37 -11.44 -10.93
C HIS A 21 1.51 -11.17 -9.43
N GLY A 22 2.57 -11.67 -8.79
CA GLY A 22 2.88 -11.40 -7.39
C GLY A 22 3.11 -9.91 -7.12
N ARG A 23 3.75 -9.19 -8.05
CA ARG A 23 3.91 -7.72 -7.98
C ARG A 23 2.55 -7.02 -7.98
N HIS A 24 1.63 -7.44 -8.84
CA HIS A 24 0.29 -6.86 -8.91
C HIS A 24 -0.54 -7.15 -7.66
N PHE A 25 -0.55 -8.43 -7.23
CA PHE A 25 -1.23 -8.88 -6.02
C PHE A 25 -0.80 -8.06 -4.80
N GLY A 26 0.52 -7.90 -4.60
CA GLY A 26 1.06 -7.12 -3.47
C GLY A 26 0.65 -5.65 -3.48
N ARG A 27 0.45 -5.05 -4.65
CA ARG A 27 0.09 -3.63 -4.81
C ARG A 27 -1.41 -3.35 -4.73
N THR A 28 -2.26 -4.30 -5.09
CA THR A 28 -3.68 -4.02 -5.41
C THR A 28 -4.67 -4.90 -4.68
N ILE A 29 -4.22 -6.03 -4.11
CA ILE A 29 -5.06 -7.00 -3.40
C ILE A 29 -4.63 -7.06 -1.93
N HIS A 30 -3.40 -7.52 -1.65
CA HIS A 30 -2.93 -7.59 -0.27
C HIS A 30 -1.40 -7.60 -0.14
N SER A 31 -0.85 -6.64 0.59
CA SER A 31 0.61 -6.47 0.71
C SER A 31 1.23 -7.31 1.83
N PHE A 32 0.59 -7.42 2.99
CA PHE A 32 1.11 -8.12 4.17
C PHE A 32 0.62 -9.57 4.25
N CYS A 33 0.81 -10.35 3.19
CA CYS A 33 0.31 -11.73 3.09
C CYS A 33 1.38 -12.79 3.37
N ARG A 34 1.03 -13.89 4.06
CA ARG A 34 1.77 -15.16 3.93
C ARG A 34 1.15 -15.95 2.79
N ILE A 35 1.70 -15.82 1.59
CA ILE A 35 1.08 -16.36 0.37
C ILE A 35 0.94 -17.89 0.42
N PHE A 36 1.93 -18.62 0.95
CA PHE A 36 1.83 -20.09 1.03
C PHE A 36 0.67 -20.57 1.93
N PRO A 37 0.55 -20.14 3.20
CA PRO A 37 -0.63 -20.42 4.02
C PRO A 37 -1.94 -19.96 3.37
N LEU A 38 -1.98 -18.77 2.77
CA LEU A 38 -3.18 -18.27 2.07
C LEU A 38 -3.64 -19.25 0.98
N ILE A 39 -2.72 -19.70 0.13
CA ILE A 39 -3.02 -20.65 -0.95
C ILE A 39 -3.43 -22.00 -0.39
N LYS A 40 -2.69 -22.54 0.60
CA LYS A 40 -2.94 -23.87 1.17
C LYS A 40 -4.30 -23.94 1.86
N GLU A 41 -4.59 -23.00 2.75
CA GLU A 41 -5.86 -22.95 3.47
C GLU A 41 -7.02 -22.56 2.54
N GLY A 42 -6.79 -21.62 1.61
CA GLY A 42 -7.77 -21.23 0.60
C GLY A 42 -8.21 -22.39 -0.29
N LEU A 43 -7.25 -23.18 -0.80
CA LEU A 43 -7.50 -24.37 -1.59
C LEU A 43 -8.25 -25.44 -0.79
N SER A 44 -7.84 -25.68 0.46
CA SER A 44 -8.52 -26.61 1.37
C SER A 44 -9.98 -26.21 1.59
N ARG A 45 -10.25 -24.92 1.87
CA ARG A 45 -11.62 -24.39 2.01
C ARG A 45 -12.42 -24.54 0.72
N GLU A 46 -11.84 -24.25 -0.44
CA GLU A 46 -12.53 -24.40 -1.74
C GLU A 46 -12.96 -25.84 -2.01
N VAL A 47 -12.10 -26.82 -1.72
CA VAL A 47 -12.45 -28.25 -1.83
C VAL A 47 -13.58 -28.62 -0.88
N GLN A 48 -13.53 -28.16 0.36
CA GLN A 48 -14.58 -28.43 1.36
C GLN A 48 -15.91 -27.77 0.99
N PHE A 49 -15.89 -26.54 0.45
CA PHE A 49 -17.09 -25.87 -0.08
C PHE A 49 -17.72 -26.67 -1.22
N LYS A 50 -16.92 -27.11 -2.20
CA LYS A 50 -17.41 -27.94 -3.32
C LYS A 50 -17.98 -29.28 -2.88
N ALA A 51 -17.42 -29.86 -1.82
CA ALA A 51 -17.90 -31.10 -1.22
C ALA A 51 -19.13 -30.91 -0.30
N GLY A 52 -19.57 -29.66 -0.05
CA GLY A 52 -20.66 -29.35 0.87
C GLY A 52 -20.32 -29.59 2.35
N LEU A 53 -19.03 -29.73 2.68
CA LEU A 53 -18.53 -30.00 4.03
C LEU A 53 -18.30 -28.74 4.86
N LEU A 54 -18.28 -27.57 4.22
CA LEU A 54 -18.04 -26.27 4.82
C LEU A 54 -19.02 -25.24 4.28
N ARG A 55 -19.49 -24.31 5.12
CA ARG A 55 -20.33 -23.17 4.74
C ARG A 55 -19.69 -21.87 5.21
N TYR A 56 -20.04 -20.76 4.57
CA TYR A 56 -19.52 -19.44 4.94
C TYR A 56 -19.84 -19.07 6.40
N THR A 57 -20.98 -19.56 6.92
CA THR A 57 -21.38 -19.37 8.32
C THR A 57 -20.49 -20.09 9.33
N ASP A 58 -19.71 -21.07 8.87
CA ASP A 58 -18.83 -21.87 9.73
C ASP A 58 -17.45 -21.23 9.88
N LEU A 59 -17.14 -20.22 9.06
CA LEU A 59 -15.87 -19.50 9.07
C LEU A 59 -15.92 -18.32 10.03
N SER A 60 -14.81 -18.10 10.74
CA SER A 60 -14.58 -16.84 11.46
C SER A 60 -14.41 -15.66 10.49
N ASN A 61 -14.59 -14.44 10.99
CA ASN A 61 -14.39 -13.22 10.19
C ASN A 61 -12.99 -13.14 9.57
N GLN A 62 -11.97 -13.63 10.28
CA GLN A 62 -10.61 -13.68 9.74
C GLN A 62 -10.49 -14.68 8.58
N GLU A 63 -11.05 -15.87 8.72
CA GLU A 63 -11.01 -16.89 7.68
C GLU A 63 -11.82 -16.48 6.44
N LEU A 64 -12.93 -15.77 6.63
CA LEU A 64 -13.70 -15.17 5.54
C LEU A 64 -12.86 -14.16 4.75
N ARG A 65 -12.18 -13.25 5.43
CA ARG A 65 -11.27 -12.28 4.78
C ARG A 65 -10.13 -12.97 4.05
N GLU A 66 -9.46 -13.91 4.70
CA GLU A 66 -8.38 -14.69 4.07
C GLU A 66 -8.88 -15.48 2.85
N HIS A 67 -10.08 -16.07 2.93
CA HIS A 67 -10.67 -16.78 1.79
C HIS A 67 -11.06 -15.82 0.66
N HIS A 68 -11.53 -14.61 0.96
CA HIS A 68 -11.79 -13.57 -0.04
C HIS A 68 -10.50 -13.15 -0.75
N ILE A 69 -9.43 -12.88 -0.02
CA ILE A 69 -8.10 -12.56 -0.59
C ILE A 69 -7.59 -13.70 -1.48
N TYR A 70 -7.78 -14.96 -1.06
CA TYR A 70 -7.46 -16.13 -1.88
C TYR A 70 -8.26 -16.17 -3.18
N LYS A 71 -9.56 -15.89 -3.12
CA LYS A 71 -10.44 -15.84 -4.29
C LYS A 71 -10.00 -14.76 -5.28
N GLU A 72 -9.68 -13.56 -4.81
CA GLU A 72 -9.16 -12.49 -5.65
C GLU A 72 -7.80 -12.86 -6.29
N LEU A 73 -6.91 -13.53 -5.55
CA LEU A 73 -5.64 -14.03 -6.09
C LEU A 73 -5.85 -15.02 -7.23
N VAL A 74 -6.76 -15.99 -7.05
CA VAL A 74 -7.08 -17.00 -8.07
C VAL A 74 -7.74 -16.37 -9.30
N GLU A 75 -8.60 -15.38 -9.12
CA GLU A 75 -9.28 -14.68 -10.21
C GLU A 75 -8.32 -13.74 -10.98
N ALA A 76 -7.31 -13.19 -10.31
CA ALA A 76 -6.31 -12.30 -10.92
C ALA A 76 -5.27 -13.03 -11.78
N ILE A 77 -5.13 -14.35 -11.63
CA ILE A 77 -4.09 -15.14 -12.31
C ILE A 77 -4.76 -16.22 -13.17
N PRO A 78 -4.65 -16.14 -14.50
CA PRO A 78 -5.23 -17.13 -15.40
C PRO A 78 -4.81 -18.54 -15.03
N ASP A 79 -5.79 -19.45 -15.02
CA ASP A 79 -5.63 -20.89 -14.78
C ASP A 79 -5.02 -21.28 -13.42
N LEU A 80 -4.85 -20.33 -12.48
CA LEU A 80 -4.22 -20.61 -11.19
C LEU A 80 -5.04 -21.60 -10.37
N GLY A 81 -6.37 -21.47 -10.34
CA GLY A 81 -7.24 -22.37 -9.59
C GLY A 81 -7.11 -23.82 -10.04
N GLU A 82 -7.15 -24.07 -11.35
CA GLU A 82 -6.97 -25.41 -11.93
C GLU A 82 -5.55 -25.92 -11.65
N ARG A 83 -4.53 -25.09 -11.88
CA ARG A 83 -3.13 -25.45 -11.60
C ARG A 83 -2.95 -25.87 -10.14
N LEU A 84 -3.52 -25.13 -9.19
CA LEU A 84 -3.43 -25.47 -7.76
C LEU A 84 -4.12 -26.79 -7.43
N LEU A 85 -5.28 -27.07 -8.02
CA LEU A 85 -6.03 -28.32 -7.81
C LEU A 85 -5.28 -29.56 -8.32
N THR A 86 -4.52 -29.42 -9.41
CA THR A 86 -3.77 -30.53 -10.01
C THR A 86 -2.32 -30.64 -9.53
N SER A 87 -1.85 -29.68 -8.71
CA SER A 87 -0.46 -29.60 -8.28
C SER A 87 -0.17 -30.41 -7.02
N ALA A 88 1.03 -31.00 -6.96
CA ALA A 88 1.58 -31.54 -5.72
C ALA A 88 2.08 -30.39 -4.81
N GLU A 89 2.21 -30.67 -3.50
CA GLU A 89 2.64 -29.66 -2.51
C GLU A 89 3.95 -28.92 -2.86
N PRO A 90 5.01 -29.56 -3.41
CA PRO A 90 6.22 -28.84 -3.83
C PRO A 90 5.97 -27.78 -4.91
N GLU A 91 5.04 -28.03 -5.84
CA GLU A 91 4.67 -27.08 -6.88
C GLU A 91 3.86 -25.91 -6.29
N ILE A 92 2.98 -26.18 -5.31
CA ILE A 92 2.27 -25.13 -4.57
C ILE A 92 3.26 -24.23 -3.82
N HIS A 93 4.29 -24.82 -3.21
CA HIS A 93 5.38 -24.06 -2.59
C HIS A 93 6.10 -23.16 -3.61
N TYR A 94 6.43 -23.69 -4.79
CA TYR A 94 7.06 -22.92 -5.85
C TYR A 94 6.20 -21.75 -6.32
N ILE A 95 4.90 -21.98 -6.55
CA ILE A 95 3.95 -20.94 -6.93
C ILE A 95 3.92 -19.83 -5.89
N ALA A 96 3.77 -20.20 -4.61
CA ALA A 96 3.74 -19.25 -3.51
C ALA A 96 5.05 -18.46 -3.39
N GLU A 97 6.20 -19.10 -3.62
CA GLU A 97 7.51 -18.45 -3.59
C GLU A 97 7.65 -17.41 -4.71
N MET A 98 7.24 -17.74 -5.95
CA MET A 98 7.33 -16.81 -7.07
C MET A 98 6.41 -15.60 -6.88
N LEU A 99 5.19 -15.81 -6.37
CA LEU A 99 4.27 -14.73 -6.01
C LEU A 99 4.84 -13.84 -4.91
N ASN A 100 5.44 -14.45 -3.88
CA ASN A 100 6.01 -13.72 -2.75
C ASN A 100 7.24 -12.91 -3.19
N LYS A 101 8.10 -13.49 -4.03
CA LYS A 101 9.23 -12.80 -4.67
C LYS A 101 8.76 -11.60 -5.48
N GLY A 102 7.65 -11.74 -6.21
CA GLY A 102 6.99 -10.65 -6.92
C GLY A 102 6.55 -9.53 -5.97
N SER A 103 5.72 -9.86 -4.98
CA SER A 103 5.17 -8.90 -4.02
C SER A 103 6.27 -8.13 -3.27
N MET A 104 7.25 -8.85 -2.71
CA MET A 104 8.38 -8.23 -2.02
C MET A 104 9.25 -7.38 -2.95
N GLY A 105 9.49 -7.86 -4.18
CA GLY A 105 10.26 -7.12 -5.19
C GLY A 105 9.58 -5.81 -5.59
N ALA A 106 8.26 -5.82 -5.80
CA ALA A 106 7.49 -4.60 -6.07
C ALA A 106 7.62 -3.59 -4.93
N CYS A 107 7.42 -4.04 -3.69
CA CYS A 107 7.58 -3.18 -2.51
C CYS A 107 8.96 -2.54 -2.41
N ALA A 108 10.02 -3.31 -2.65
CA ALA A 108 11.39 -2.80 -2.59
C ALA A 108 11.67 -1.77 -3.70
N ASP A 109 11.23 -2.05 -4.92
CA ASP A 109 11.40 -1.15 -6.07
C ASP A 109 10.62 0.15 -5.88
N ASP A 110 9.36 0.06 -5.45
CA ASP A 110 8.48 1.20 -5.23
C ASP A 110 8.98 2.07 -4.08
N THR A 111 9.43 1.45 -2.98
CA THR A 111 10.09 2.17 -1.87
C THR A 111 11.36 2.88 -2.34
N LYS A 112 12.19 2.22 -3.16
CA LYS A 112 13.42 2.79 -3.68
C LYS A 112 13.16 3.99 -4.59
N SER A 113 12.19 3.89 -5.49
CA SER A 113 11.83 4.95 -6.44
C SER A 113 11.22 6.17 -5.74
N LEU A 114 10.34 5.95 -4.76
CA LEU A 114 9.70 7.03 -4.01
C LEU A 114 10.66 7.74 -3.04
N LYS A 115 11.71 7.05 -2.57
CA LYS A 115 12.59 7.55 -1.50
C LYS A 115 13.21 8.92 -1.78
N SER A 116 13.61 9.19 -3.02
CA SER A 116 14.20 10.47 -3.40
C SER A 116 13.14 11.53 -3.73
N VAL A 117 12.10 11.16 -4.49
CA VAL A 117 11.08 12.10 -4.98
C VAL A 117 10.18 12.62 -3.85
N VAL A 118 9.95 11.83 -2.79
CA VAL A 118 9.20 12.28 -1.61
C VAL A 118 9.88 13.49 -0.96
N ILE A 119 11.22 13.59 -0.98
CA ILE A 119 11.91 14.77 -0.46
C ILE A 119 11.57 16.00 -1.29
N ASP A 120 11.52 15.85 -2.61
CA ASP A 120 11.21 16.94 -3.52
C ASP A 120 9.76 17.42 -3.31
N TRP A 121 8.83 16.51 -3.00
CA TRP A 121 7.42 16.85 -2.72
C TRP A 121 7.20 17.52 -1.37
N ILE A 122 7.95 17.13 -0.32
CA ILE A 122 7.81 17.77 1.00
C ILE A 122 8.59 19.08 1.11
N THR A 123 9.49 19.37 0.16
CA THR A 123 10.27 20.61 0.15
C THR A 123 9.38 21.77 -0.29
N PRO A 124 9.25 22.86 0.50
CA PRO A 124 8.46 24.02 0.12
C PRO A 124 8.91 24.65 -1.21
N LEU A 125 7.97 25.16 -2.00
CA LEU A 125 8.26 25.81 -3.28
C LEU A 125 9.25 26.98 -3.11
N GLY A 126 10.40 26.88 -3.76
CA GLY A 126 11.46 27.89 -3.68
C GLY A 126 12.24 27.92 -2.35
N GLY A 127 11.98 26.97 -1.45
CA GLY A 127 12.65 26.84 -0.16
C GLY A 127 13.61 25.65 -0.10
N SER A 128 14.14 25.41 1.10
CA SER A 128 14.96 24.25 1.44
C SER A 128 14.50 23.65 2.75
N LEU A 129 14.62 22.32 2.90
CA LEU A 129 14.42 21.66 4.18
C LEU A 129 15.54 22.03 5.15
N SER A 130 15.19 22.27 6.41
CA SER A 130 16.13 22.59 7.48
C SER A 130 15.92 21.62 8.65
N PRO A 131 16.89 20.75 8.97
CA PRO A 131 18.15 20.51 8.25
C PRO A 131 17.92 19.85 6.87
N PRO A 132 18.84 20.00 5.90
CA PRO A 132 18.71 19.36 4.60
C PRO A 132 18.62 17.84 4.73
N LEU A 133 17.57 17.25 4.16
CA LEU A 133 17.40 15.79 4.15
C LEU A 133 18.11 15.17 2.94
N SER A 134 18.90 14.12 3.19
CA SER A 134 19.53 13.36 2.12
C SER A 134 18.49 12.52 1.36
N ARG A 135 18.50 12.64 0.02
CA ARG A 135 17.66 11.84 -0.89
C ARG A 135 17.85 10.34 -0.71
N ASN A 136 19.04 9.92 -0.28
CA ASN A 136 19.43 8.51 -0.20
C ASN A 136 19.55 7.97 1.23
N VAL A 137 19.35 8.79 2.26
CA VAL A 137 19.44 8.37 3.66
C VAL A 137 18.12 8.66 4.38
N LYS A 138 17.68 7.69 5.20
CA LYS A 138 16.40 7.74 5.90
C LYS A 138 16.54 8.10 7.39
N THR A 139 17.75 7.99 7.95
CA THR A 139 18.01 8.12 9.40
C THR A 139 17.63 9.47 9.98
N ASP A 140 17.67 10.52 9.15
CA ASP A 140 17.46 11.90 9.58
C ASP A 140 16.00 12.35 9.40
N ARG A 141 15.10 11.42 9.01
CA ARG A 141 13.66 11.67 8.82
C ARG A 141 12.88 11.35 10.11
N GLY A 142 11.55 11.40 10.03
CA GLY A 142 10.66 11.15 11.16
C GLY A 142 10.49 12.36 12.07
N CYS A 143 10.25 12.12 13.36
CA CYS A 143 9.96 13.15 14.36
C CYS A 143 11.17 14.06 14.68
N PHE A 144 12.37 13.70 14.26
CA PHE A 144 13.59 14.50 14.47
C PHE A 144 13.73 15.67 13.50
N HIS A 145 13.01 15.63 12.36
CA HIS A 145 12.98 16.71 11.39
C HIS A 145 11.59 17.35 11.37
N GLU A 146 11.53 18.68 11.36
CA GLU A 146 10.29 19.45 11.53
C GLU A 146 9.22 19.09 10.48
N GLN A 147 9.58 19.11 9.20
CA GLN A 147 8.63 18.82 8.11
C GLN A 147 8.09 17.38 8.12
N THR A 148 8.97 16.38 8.23
CA THR A 148 8.54 14.97 8.28
C THR A 148 7.82 14.64 9.57
N GLY A 149 8.21 15.27 10.68
CA GLY A 149 7.55 15.15 11.96
C GLY A 149 6.12 15.70 11.92
N ARG A 150 5.92 16.88 11.31
CA ARG A 150 4.58 17.45 11.10
C ARG A 150 3.68 16.53 10.26
N LEU A 151 4.21 15.98 9.17
CA LEU A 151 3.46 15.06 8.29
C LEU A 151 3.08 13.75 8.97
N LEU A 152 3.92 13.27 9.89
CA LEU A 152 3.74 12.01 10.62
C LEU A 152 3.06 12.15 11.97
N CYS A 153 2.92 13.38 12.47
CA CYS A 153 2.20 13.64 13.70
C CYS A 153 0.77 13.09 13.51
N PRO A 154 0.27 12.28 14.47
CA PRO A 154 -1.12 11.90 14.49
C PRO A 154 -2.02 13.12 14.34
N ALA A 155 -3.08 13.00 13.54
CA ALA A 155 -4.00 14.08 13.28
C ALA A 155 -4.72 14.59 14.54
N THR A 156 -4.75 13.76 15.59
CA THR A 156 -5.31 14.08 16.92
C THR A 156 -4.35 14.85 17.83
N LEU A 157 -3.08 15.02 17.44
CA LEU A 157 -2.07 15.71 18.21
C LEU A 157 -1.66 17.02 17.52
N ASN A 158 -1.40 18.05 18.34
CA ASN A 158 -0.91 19.33 17.82
C ASN A 158 0.62 19.31 17.71
N TRP A 159 1.14 19.25 16.48
CA TRP A 159 2.58 19.33 16.24
C TRP A 159 3.19 20.68 16.67
N ASP A 160 2.42 21.76 16.66
CA ASP A 160 2.92 23.09 17.06
C ASP A 160 3.11 23.20 18.59
N ASP A 161 2.65 22.21 19.36
CA ASP A 161 2.94 22.10 20.79
C ASP A 161 4.36 21.53 21.01
N ASN A 162 5.24 22.36 21.58
CA ASN A 162 6.62 21.99 21.89
C ASN A 162 6.75 20.79 22.81
N GLU A 163 5.80 20.59 23.73
CA GLU A 163 5.82 19.44 24.64
C GLU A 163 5.46 18.15 23.88
N ILE A 164 4.47 18.19 22.99
CA ILE A 164 4.14 17.07 22.09
C ILE A 164 5.32 16.72 21.19
N GLN A 165 5.98 17.71 20.57
CA GLN A 165 7.18 17.45 19.76
C GLN A 165 8.28 16.76 20.58
N LYS A 166 8.52 17.24 21.81
CA LYS A 166 9.53 16.67 22.70
C LYS A 166 9.17 15.24 23.09
N GLN A 167 7.91 14.97 23.43
CA GLN A 167 7.44 13.64 23.81
C GLN A 167 7.51 12.65 22.64
N LEU A 168 7.21 13.10 21.42
CA LEU A 168 7.38 12.31 20.19
C LEU A 168 8.86 12.05 19.87
N LYS A 169 9.74 13.05 20.01
CA LYS A 169 11.19 12.93 19.77
C LYS A 169 11.88 12.02 20.79
N THR A 170 11.44 12.05 22.04
CA THR A 170 12.00 11.25 23.14
C THR A 170 11.39 9.85 23.23
N GLY A 171 10.34 9.57 22.46
CA GLY A 171 9.62 8.29 22.50
C GLY A 171 8.74 8.10 23.74
N GLN A 172 8.42 9.18 24.46
CA GLN A 172 7.45 9.14 25.56
C GLN A 172 6.04 8.92 25.03
N ILE A 173 5.70 9.54 23.89
CA ILE A 173 4.53 9.16 23.11
C ILE A 173 4.98 8.15 22.06
N ILE A 174 4.50 6.92 22.20
CA ILE A 174 4.64 5.88 21.17
C ILE A 174 3.41 5.97 20.27
N VAL A 175 3.60 6.38 19.03
CA VAL A 175 2.54 6.45 18.03
C VAL A 175 2.25 5.03 17.54
N SER A 176 1.08 4.49 17.90
CA SER A 176 0.55 3.23 17.35
C SER A 176 0.23 3.39 15.86
N GLY A 177 0.30 2.29 15.09
CA GLY A 177 -0.18 2.26 13.70
C GLY A 177 -1.66 2.63 13.53
N ASP A 178 -2.46 2.60 14.60
CA ASP A 178 -3.87 3.01 14.58
C ASP A 178 -4.05 4.54 14.62
N ASN A 179 -2.97 5.29 14.94
CA ASN A 179 -3.01 6.74 15.01
C ASN A 179 -2.60 7.34 13.67
N TRP A 180 -3.59 7.84 12.95
CA TRP A 180 -3.42 8.24 11.56
C TRP A 180 -2.74 9.60 11.41
N PRO A 181 -1.70 9.71 10.56
CA PRO A 181 -0.90 10.92 10.41
C PRO A 181 -1.55 11.95 9.48
N PHE A 182 -1.16 13.23 9.63
CA PHE A 182 -1.69 14.35 8.83
C PHE A 182 -1.48 14.22 7.32
N PHE A 183 -0.48 13.48 6.84
CA PHE A 183 -0.28 13.33 5.40
C PHE A 183 -1.45 12.63 4.68
N LEU A 184 -2.29 11.89 5.41
CA LEU A 184 -3.48 11.25 4.85
C LEU A 184 -4.56 12.28 4.47
N TYR A 185 -4.60 13.42 5.17
CA TYR A 185 -5.64 14.42 5.03
C TYR A 185 -5.24 15.49 4.00
N ARG A 186 -6.24 15.96 3.23
CA ARG A 186 -6.11 17.14 2.38
C ARG A 186 -5.70 18.33 3.24
N ASP A 187 -4.77 19.14 2.71
CA ASP A 187 -4.23 20.34 3.35
C ASP A 187 -3.59 20.11 4.74
N HIS A 188 -3.38 18.85 5.12
CA HIS A 188 -2.87 18.46 6.44
C HIS A 188 -3.72 18.96 7.61
N THR A 189 -5.04 19.03 7.40
CA THR A 189 -6.01 19.50 8.41
C THR A 189 -7.04 18.43 8.75
N LEU A 190 -7.32 18.25 10.04
CA LEU A 190 -8.40 17.39 10.52
C LEU A 190 -9.65 18.22 10.82
N ASN A 191 -10.77 17.87 10.19
CA ASN A 191 -12.07 18.44 10.53
C ASN A 191 -12.69 17.63 11.68
N ALA A 192 -12.79 18.24 12.86
CA ALA A 192 -13.34 17.57 14.04
C ALA A 192 -14.86 17.28 13.95
N GLU A 193 -15.58 17.99 13.08
CA GLU A 193 -17.01 17.78 12.83
C GLU A 193 -17.25 16.67 11.81
N ASN A 194 -16.29 16.43 10.91
CA ASN A 194 -16.35 15.39 9.90
C ASN A 194 -14.96 14.79 9.63
N LEU A 195 -14.66 13.65 10.25
CA LEU A 195 -13.36 12.98 10.11
C LEU A 195 -13.09 12.46 8.69
N TRP A 196 -14.11 12.30 7.85
CA TRP A 196 -13.95 11.91 6.44
C TRP A 196 -13.51 13.07 5.53
N ASP A 197 -13.63 14.31 6.00
CA ASP A 197 -13.28 15.48 5.21
C ASP A 197 -11.78 15.48 4.88
N GLY A 198 -11.47 15.34 3.60
CA GLY A 198 -10.10 15.29 3.10
C GLY A 198 -9.33 13.99 3.42
N LEU A 199 -9.94 13.01 4.09
CA LEU A 199 -9.27 11.76 4.46
C LEU A 199 -8.89 10.93 3.21
N PHE A 200 -7.66 10.41 3.18
CA PHE A 200 -7.03 9.75 2.02
C PHE A 200 -6.96 10.61 0.76
N GLN A 201 -7.00 11.94 0.89
CA GLN A 201 -6.93 12.89 -0.23
C GLN A 201 -5.74 13.86 -0.11
N GLY A 202 -4.77 13.56 0.75
CA GLY A 202 -3.54 14.34 0.88
C GLY A 202 -2.71 14.38 -0.43
N GLU A 203 -2.12 15.52 -0.74
CA GLU A 203 -1.35 15.73 -1.99
C GLU A 203 -0.17 14.75 -2.13
N LEU A 204 0.44 14.39 -0.99
CA LEU A 204 1.55 13.44 -0.93
C LEU A 204 1.10 12.03 -1.34
N LEU A 205 -0.09 11.61 -0.91
CA LEU A 205 -0.69 10.33 -1.32
C LEU A 205 -0.97 10.31 -2.82
N VAL A 206 -1.58 11.38 -3.35
CA VAL A 206 -1.91 11.50 -4.77
C VAL A 206 -0.64 11.44 -5.63
N SER A 207 0.41 12.14 -5.22
CA SER A 207 1.70 12.15 -5.92
C SER A 207 2.38 10.78 -5.88
N ALA A 208 2.37 10.11 -4.73
CA ALA A 208 2.92 8.76 -4.58
C ALA A 208 2.14 7.72 -5.40
N PHE A 209 0.80 7.80 -5.41
CA PHE A 209 -0.04 6.90 -6.20
C PHE A 209 0.27 7.01 -7.70
N LYS A 210 0.33 8.23 -8.24
CA LYS A 210 0.71 8.47 -9.64
C LYS A 210 2.10 7.93 -9.96
N HIS A 211 3.07 8.18 -9.09
CA HIS A 211 4.44 7.72 -9.29
C HIS A 211 4.53 6.19 -9.40
N VAL A 212 3.81 5.46 -8.54
CA VAL A 212 3.81 3.99 -8.52
C VAL A 212 2.95 3.40 -9.62
N PHE A 213 1.71 3.86 -9.81
CA PHE A 213 0.74 3.17 -10.67
C PHE A 213 0.72 3.68 -12.11
N THR A 214 0.92 4.98 -12.36
CA THR A 214 0.84 5.53 -13.72
C THR A 214 2.21 5.59 -14.37
N CYS A 215 3.06 6.51 -13.95
CA CYS A 215 4.44 6.67 -14.42
C CYS A 215 5.12 7.75 -13.56
N PRO A 216 6.43 7.64 -13.28
CA PRO A 216 7.18 8.70 -12.60
C PRO A 216 7.03 10.06 -13.29
N SER A 217 7.02 10.07 -14.62
CA SER A 217 6.81 11.26 -15.45
C SER A 217 5.38 11.80 -15.46
N SER A 218 4.41 11.15 -14.81
CA SER A 218 3.06 11.73 -14.64
C SER A 218 3.00 12.79 -13.53
N VAL A 219 4.06 12.87 -12.72
CA VAL A 219 4.20 13.89 -11.65
C VAL A 219 4.96 15.11 -12.17
N GLU A 220 5.81 14.95 -13.19
CA GLU A 220 6.56 16.03 -13.85
C GLU A 220 5.85 16.45 -15.15
N LYS A 221 5.81 17.74 -15.48
CA LYS A 221 5.07 18.26 -16.66
C LYS A 221 5.64 17.83 -18.03
N GLU A 222 6.71 17.04 -18.08
CA GLU A 222 7.36 16.63 -19.33
C GLU A 222 6.88 15.25 -19.80
N THR A 223 5.95 15.30 -20.76
CA THR A 223 5.34 14.15 -21.42
C THR A 223 6.33 13.43 -22.32
N ARG A 224 6.97 12.36 -21.84
CA ARG A 224 7.44 11.22 -22.65
C ARG A 224 7.75 10.01 -21.75
N ALA A 225 6.71 9.26 -21.38
CA ALA A 225 6.89 7.93 -20.82
C ALA A 225 7.37 6.97 -21.93
N THR A 226 8.47 6.25 -21.68
CA THR A 226 9.04 5.26 -22.61
C THR A 226 8.59 3.83 -22.31
N ARG A 227 7.83 3.62 -21.21
CA ARG A 227 7.33 2.30 -20.75
C ARG A 227 5.92 2.44 -20.20
N ALA A 228 5.12 1.39 -20.35
CA ALA A 228 3.76 1.30 -19.80
C ALA A 228 3.78 1.38 -18.26
N GLY A 229 2.77 2.02 -17.69
CA GLY A 229 2.57 2.13 -16.24
C GLY A 229 2.24 0.80 -15.58
N ASN A 230 2.44 0.69 -14.26
CA ASN A 230 2.05 -0.53 -13.53
C ASN A 230 0.54 -0.80 -13.63
N ALA A 231 -0.29 0.25 -13.67
CA ALA A 231 -1.72 0.12 -13.90
C ALA A 231 -2.02 -0.40 -15.31
N GLU A 232 -1.31 0.08 -16.33
CA GLU A 232 -1.49 -0.36 -17.72
C GLU A 232 -1.02 -1.80 -17.93
N ILE A 233 0.14 -2.17 -17.37
CA ILE A 233 0.70 -3.53 -17.46
C ILE A 233 -0.27 -4.59 -16.93
N HIS A 234 -1.02 -4.25 -15.88
CA HIS A 234 -1.96 -5.16 -15.23
C HIS A 234 -3.43 -4.86 -15.53
N GLY A 235 -3.72 -3.92 -16.43
CA GLY A 235 -5.09 -3.57 -16.80
C GLY A 235 -5.94 -2.98 -15.66
N MET A 236 -5.31 -2.36 -14.67
CA MET A 236 -5.98 -1.71 -13.54
C MET A 236 -6.78 -0.50 -14.03
N ARG A 237 -8.10 -0.56 -13.89
CA ARG A 237 -9.03 0.49 -14.36
C ARG A 237 -9.51 1.43 -13.25
N SER A 238 -9.31 1.02 -12.00
CA SER A 238 -9.77 1.75 -10.83
C SER A 238 -8.80 1.55 -9.66
N VAL A 239 -8.71 2.56 -8.82
CA VAL A 239 -8.09 2.52 -7.50
C VAL A 239 -8.87 1.56 -6.60
N THR A 240 -8.17 0.66 -5.91
CA THR A 240 -8.73 -0.27 -4.91
C THR A 240 -8.39 0.19 -3.50
N ILE A 241 -9.18 -0.23 -2.50
CA ILE A 241 -8.89 -0.04 -1.07
C ILE A 241 -7.46 -0.49 -0.73
N ALA A 242 -7.09 -1.69 -1.18
CA ALA A 242 -5.76 -2.23 -0.94
C ALA A 242 -4.63 -1.42 -1.60
N SER A 243 -4.87 -0.83 -2.78
CA SER A 243 -3.88 0.06 -3.42
C SER A 243 -3.70 1.38 -2.66
N LEU A 244 -4.77 1.93 -2.07
CA LEU A 244 -4.68 3.11 -1.20
C LEU A 244 -3.95 2.81 0.11
N ALA A 245 -4.28 1.68 0.74
CA ALA A 245 -3.59 1.22 1.94
C ALA A 245 -2.10 0.98 1.67
N TYR A 246 -1.77 0.38 0.52
CA TYR A 246 -0.41 0.15 0.08
C TYR A 246 0.39 1.45 -0.06
N ILE A 247 -0.13 2.44 -0.80
CA ILE A 247 0.52 3.74 -0.98
C ILE A 247 0.65 4.50 0.34
N SER A 248 -0.41 4.49 1.15
CA SER A 248 -0.39 5.10 2.48
C SER A 248 0.74 4.53 3.34
N THR A 249 0.91 3.21 3.30
CA THR A 249 1.96 2.53 4.07
C THR A 249 3.37 2.83 3.52
N LEU A 250 3.53 2.92 2.19
CA LEU A 250 4.78 3.35 1.58
C LEU A 250 5.16 4.78 2.00
N VAL A 251 4.22 5.72 1.93
CA VAL A 251 4.48 7.11 2.33
C VAL A 251 4.81 7.19 3.83
N HIS A 252 4.02 6.52 4.67
CA HIS A 252 4.26 6.44 6.11
C HIS A 252 5.67 5.96 6.44
N THR A 253 6.08 4.82 5.88
CA THR A 253 7.41 4.22 6.11
C THR A 253 8.56 5.06 5.53
N LEU A 254 8.35 5.77 4.41
CA LEU A 254 9.34 6.68 3.82
C LEU A 254 9.54 7.96 4.65
N CYS A 255 8.48 8.46 5.26
CA CYS A 255 8.51 9.63 6.13
C CYS A 255 9.08 9.29 7.52
N LEU A 256 8.81 8.10 8.07
CA LEU A 256 9.27 7.69 9.42
C LEU A 256 10.77 7.41 9.52
N GLY A 257 11.45 7.26 8.39
CA GLY A 257 12.90 7.08 8.38
C GLY A 257 13.39 5.68 8.78
N SER A 258 12.49 4.75 9.14
CA SER A 258 12.83 3.39 9.54
C SER A 258 12.46 2.35 8.47
N SER A 259 13.39 1.41 8.25
CA SER A 259 13.45 0.34 7.26
C SER A 259 13.12 0.69 5.78
N ALA A 260 13.76 -0.01 4.84
CA ALA A 260 13.48 0.10 3.41
C ALA A 260 12.47 -0.95 2.91
N VAL A 261 11.97 -1.80 3.81
CA VAL A 261 11.17 -2.98 3.46
C VAL A 261 10.02 -3.11 4.45
N PHE A 262 8.83 -3.42 3.94
CA PHE A 262 7.69 -3.83 4.76
C PHE A 262 8.11 -5.03 5.59
N SER A 263 8.15 -4.84 6.91
CA SER A 263 8.58 -5.86 7.84
C SER A 263 7.48 -6.09 8.85
N ARG A 264 7.04 -7.33 8.91
CA ARG A 264 6.05 -7.83 9.87
C ARG A 264 6.55 -7.83 11.30
N ASN A 265 7.87 -7.85 11.46
CA ASN A 265 8.53 -7.90 12.77
C ASN A 265 9.09 -6.53 13.18
N ASP A 266 8.85 -5.47 12.39
CA ASP A 266 9.34 -4.14 12.71
C ASP A 266 8.45 -3.49 13.78
N LYS A 267 8.80 -3.78 15.04
CA LYS A 267 8.21 -3.15 16.23
C LYS A 267 8.45 -1.65 16.30
N ALA A 268 9.35 -1.09 15.49
CA ALA A 268 9.70 0.33 15.53
C ALA A 268 8.84 1.20 14.59
N THR A 269 8.28 0.64 13.50
CA THR A 269 7.41 1.39 12.57
C THR A 269 5.94 0.99 12.59
N ASP A 270 5.62 -0.18 13.16
CA ASP A 270 4.25 -0.71 13.23
C ASP A 270 3.52 -0.69 11.87
N SER A 271 4.27 -0.86 10.77
CA SER A 271 3.77 -0.68 9.40
C SER A 271 2.70 -1.70 9.01
N GLU A 272 2.79 -2.93 9.51
CA GLU A 272 1.73 -3.94 9.33
C GLU A 272 0.44 -3.51 10.05
N ARG A 273 0.54 -2.94 11.26
CA ARG A 273 -0.65 -2.46 11.99
C ARG A 273 -1.25 -1.23 11.34
N PHE A 274 -0.43 -0.29 10.87
CA PHE A 274 -0.92 0.85 10.10
C PHE A 274 -1.68 0.39 8.84
N TYR A 275 -1.10 -0.52 8.07
CA TYR A 275 -1.78 -1.09 6.90
C TYR A 275 -3.10 -1.77 7.28
N ARG A 276 -3.10 -2.61 8.31
CA ARG A 276 -4.29 -3.30 8.80
C ARG A 276 -5.36 -2.34 9.28
N SER A 277 -5.00 -1.31 10.04
CA SER A 277 -5.90 -0.27 10.52
C SER A 277 -6.59 0.44 9.35
N VAL A 278 -5.84 0.80 8.30
CA VAL A 278 -6.40 1.41 7.09
C VAL A 278 -7.36 0.46 6.37
N ILE A 279 -6.98 -0.81 6.16
CA ILE A 279 -7.85 -1.80 5.52
C ILE A 279 -9.12 -2.03 6.33
N GLU A 280 -9.00 -2.29 7.64
CA GLU A 280 -10.13 -2.57 8.52
C GLU A 280 -11.12 -1.40 8.55
N PHE A 281 -10.63 -0.16 8.57
CA PHE A 281 -11.49 1.02 8.48
C PHE A 281 -12.20 1.11 7.12
N LEU A 282 -11.47 0.95 6.01
CA LEU A 282 -12.03 1.06 4.66
C LEU A 282 -12.96 -0.11 4.30
N GLU A 283 -12.86 -1.26 4.98
CA GLU A 283 -13.75 -2.41 4.83
C GLU A 283 -14.90 -2.42 5.85
N THR A 284 -14.99 -1.40 6.72
CA THR A 284 -16.03 -1.36 7.75
C THR A 284 -17.41 -1.17 7.11
N PRO A 285 -18.40 -2.04 7.41
CA PRO A 285 -19.72 -1.97 6.78
C PRO A 285 -20.48 -0.65 7.01
N SER A 286 -20.25 0.04 8.13
CA SER A 286 -20.88 1.34 8.40
C SER A 286 -20.39 2.46 7.50
N GLU A 287 -19.16 2.36 6.97
CA GLU A 287 -18.49 3.42 6.22
C GLU A 287 -18.56 3.20 4.69
N THR A 288 -19.37 2.24 4.24
CA THR A 288 -19.36 1.81 2.83
C THR A 288 -19.73 2.96 1.87
N ALA A 289 -20.66 3.83 2.26
CA ALA A 289 -21.08 4.95 1.42
C ALA A 289 -19.95 5.97 1.22
N GLU A 290 -19.25 6.31 2.30
CA GLU A 290 -18.14 7.25 2.33
C GLU A 290 -16.93 6.69 1.58
N VAL A 291 -16.64 5.38 1.73
CA VAL A 291 -15.60 4.67 0.98
C VAL A 291 -15.92 4.67 -0.51
N GLU A 292 -17.16 4.43 -0.92
CA GLU A 292 -17.57 4.51 -2.32
C GLU A 292 -17.35 5.91 -2.90
N ASP A 293 -17.69 6.96 -2.16
CA ASP A 293 -17.48 8.34 -2.60
C ASP A 293 -15.99 8.71 -2.68
N LEU A 294 -15.18 8.23 -1.73
CA LEU A 294 -13.72 8.34 -1.80
C LEU A 294 -13.17 7.65 -3.06
N LEU A 295 -13.59 6.41 -3.33
CA LEU A 295 -13.15 5.67 -4.51
C LEU A 295 -13.65 6.34 -5.80
N ARG A 296 -14.86 6.91 -5.82
CA ARG A 296 -15.33 7.71 -6.95
C ARG A 296 -14.42 8.90 -7.18
N TRP A 297 -14.07 9.66 -6.13
CA TRP A 297 -13.14 10.79 -6.23
C TRP A 297 -11.79 10.42 -6.84
N TRP A 298 -11.21 9.29 -6.41
CA TRP A 298 -9.94 8.79 -6.97
C TRP A 298 -10.07 8.37 -8.45
N ASN A 299 -11.24 7.86 -8.84
CA ASN A 299 -11.50 7.29 -10.16
C ASN A 299 -12.09 8.26 -11.20
N VAL A 300 -12.20 9.58 -10.91
CA VAL A 300 -12.65 10.64 -11.87
C VAL A 300 -11.60 11.03 -12.91
#